data_AF-A0A166B762-F1
#
_entry.id   AF-A0A166B762-F1
#
_cell.length_a   1.000
_cell.length_b   1.000
_cell.length_c   1.000
_cell.angle_alpha   90.00
_cell.angle_beta   90.00
_cell.angle_gamma   90.00
#
_symmetry.space_group_name_H-M   'P 1'
#
loop_
_entity.id
_entity.type
_entity.pdbx_description
1 polymer ?
#
loop_
_entity_poly.entity_id
_entity_poly.type
_entity_poly.pdbx_seq_one_letter_code
_entity_poly.pdbx_strand_id
1 'polypeptide(L)'
;MPIHCLPDDVLVIIFESCSVLEPPHLTSLGWVKLSHVDRRWRALILDLPLLWSRVVCSFGPEMARETVLRRALDLPLSLYFPTLWSYRVVAPGELINRLLPRARLISCRSDQRGSLLLDGRSLPLLEELDIDEVRGLNKRLHAPCLRRLVIHAIPWTISAENLQSLRILLDDEVERLNPHIVHLPNVLATLPALESFKFKVTARYGVRESEAGVTSAVHSIRRSIRGALTALDQGKPVVFMQCLTFMEVEANTHGSPHGQFAAFLATMFWRSLRFPHINNVHFVISEQFQPILQLLEVMQTHISTPQFDTFQITHHWPGLEFSLSHNNAEAAGRCGYKLPSCDRTSFVVVLRYFSGSIGEHLHTLRLFSLSSPGPDLGGHTGITTNASHAEGYSSIEFIEVHGPASLLAHVLGLYAFARLRTVILHIPQHDHHELRALSRALRARPSGLKRLVLRGPTAYSDETKFAREIHALRFSDTVEVVVDERNGLVEHVQPPRIFKAGDGVARLPERRESTVDGSGGSSKAVTARIRTDSRVHLTQTANAGRGGTGATTGRTAWH
;
A
#
# COMPACT_ATOMS: atom_id res chain seq x y z
N MET A 1 17.71 -32.66 -19.89
CA MET A 1 18.49 -33.64 -19.10
C MET A 1 17.55 -34.38 -18.16
N PRO A 2 17.69 -35.70 -17.99
CA PRO A 2 16.99 -36.44 -16.94
C PRO A 2 17.43 -35.97 -15.55
N ILE A 3 16.48 -35.81 -14.63
CA ILE A 3 16.77 -35.29 -13.27
C ILE A 3 17.70 -36.23 -12.49
N HIS A 4 17.64 -37.54 -12.73
CA HIS A 4 18.52 -38.52 -12.07
C HIS A 4 20.00 -38.38 -12.45
N CYS A 5 20.33 -37.62 -13.50
CA CYS A 5 21.71 -37.34 -13.89
C CYS A 5 22.30 -36.09 -13.21
N LEU A 6 21.50 -35.35 -12.42
CA LEU A 6 22.01 -34.21 -11.68
C LEU A 6 22.99 -34.67 -10.60
N PRO A 7 24.08 -33.93 -10.32
CA PRO A 7 24.97 -34.24 -9.22
C PRO A 7 24.29 -33.96 -7.85
N ASP A 8 24.81 -34.57 -6.77
CA ASP A 8 24.17 -34.56 -5.45
C ASP A 8 24.04 -33.15 -4.85
N ASP A 9 25.03 -32.29 -5.05
CA ASP A 9 25.03 -30.89 -4.60
C ASP A 9 23.88 -30.09 -5.23
N VAL A 10 23.61 -30.29 -6.53
CA VAL A 10 22.48 -29.67 -7.22
C VAL A 10 21.16 -30.18 -6.64
N LEU A 11 21.05 -31.49 -6.34
CA LEU A 11 19.86 -32.05 -5.69
C LEU A 11 19.65 -31.48 -4.28
N VAL A 12 20.71 -31.29 -3.51
CA VAL A 12 20.65 -30.66 -2.18
C VAL A 12 20.12 -29.23 -2.28
N ILE A 13 20.62 -28.41 -3.22
CA ILE A 13 20.14 -27.04 -3.46
C ILE A 13 18.65 -27.05 -3.82
N ILE A 14 18.23 -28.02 -4.66
CA ILE A 14 16.81 -28.21 -5.00
C ILE A 14 15.99 -28.55 -3.75
N PHE A 15 16.45 -29.49 -2.91
CA PHE A 15 15.75 -29.87 -1.68
C PHE A 15 15.64 -28.71 -0.69
N GLU A 16 16.70 -27.92 -0.52
CA GLU A 16 16.68 -26.72 0.30
C GLU A 16 15.68 -25.70 -0.22
N SER A 17 15.65 -25.47 -1.53
CA SER A 17 14.69 -24.56 -2.18
C SER A 17 13.25 -25.06 -2.00
N CYS A 18 13.00 -26.34 -2.26
CA CYS A 18 11.71 -26.98 -2.02
C CYS A 18 11.29 -26.91 -0.56
N SER A 19 12.24 -26.94 0.40
CA SER A 19 11.91 -26.85 1.82
C SER A 19 11.32 -25.51 2.22
N VAL A 20 11.69 -24.45 1.51
CA VAL A 20 11.14 -23.10 1.68
C VAL A 20 9.80 -22.95 0.97
N LEU A 21 9.69 -23.48 -0.25
CA LEU A 21 8.49 -23.35 -1.07
C LEU A 21 7.33 -24.25 -0.60
N GLU A 22 7.63 -25.46 -0.12
CA GLU A 22 6.65 -26.46 0.27
C GLU A 22 6.94 -27.04 1.68
N PRO A 23 6.85 -26.24 2.75
CA PRO A 23 7.03 -26.74 4.11
C PRO A 23 5.95 -27.78 4.47
N PRO A 24 6.28 -28.81 5.29
CA PRO A 24 5.31 -29.79 5.76
C PRO A 24 4.26 -29.10 6.63
N HIS A 25 3.01 -29.48 6.44
CA HIS A 25 1.85 -28.97 7.17
C HIS A 25 0.91 -30.12 7.55
N LEU A 26 -0.15 -29.82 8.30
CA LEU A 26 -1.01 -30.83 8.91
C LEU A 26 -1.64 -31.81 7.90
N THR A 27 -1.86 -31.36 6.66
CA THR A 27 -2.50 -32.13 5.59
C THR A 27 -1.54 -32.52 4.46
N SER A 28 -0.25 -32.20 4.56
CA SER A 28 0.73 -32.51 3.51
C SER A 28 2.13 -32.72 4.06
N LEU A 29 2.82 -33.71 3.49
CA LEU A 29 4.23 -33.96 3.76
C LEU A 29 5.16 -32.85 3.24
N GLY A 30 4.68 -31.96 2.36
CA GLY A 30 5.51 -30.92 1.75
C GLY A 30 6.72 -31.53 1.03
N TRP A 31 7.89 -30.93 1.20
CA TRP A 31 9.16 -31.43 0.65
C TRP A 31 9.54 -32.85 1.11
N VAL A 32 8.98 -33.37 2.22
CA VAL A 32 9.27 -34.74 2.68
C VAL A 32 8.82 -35.78 1.65
N LYS A 33 7.83 -35.46 0.80
CA LYS A 33 7.42 -36.32 -0.32
C LYS A 33 8.57 -36.60 -1.30
N LEU A 34 9.57 -35.71 -1.40
CA LEU A 34 10.74 -35.90 -2.25
C LEU A 34 11.59 -37.10 -1.80
N SER A 35 11.53 -37.46 -0.52
CA SER A 35 12.19 -38.67 0.02
C SER A 35 11.54 -40.00 -0.42
N HIS A 36 10.47 -39.93 -1.22
CA HIS A 36 9.77 -41.07 -1.79
C HIS A 36 9.96 -41.22 -3.31
N VAL A 37 10.73 -40.33 -3.96
CA VAL A 37 10.98 -40.39 -5.41
C VAL A 37 11.84 -41.60 -5.76
N ASP A 38 13.03 -41.70 -5.15
CA ASP A 38 13.91 -42.86 -5.27
C ASP A 38 14.78 -43.03 -4.00
N ARG A 39 15.63 -44.07 -3.99
CA ARG A 39 16.52 -44.36 -2.85
C ARG A 39 17.62 -43.31 -2.66
N ARG A 40 18.13 -42.71 -3.73
CA ARG A 40 19.20 -41.71 -3.70
C ARG A 40 18.70 -40.42 -3.05
N TRP A 41 17.53 -39.95 -3.48
CA TRP A 41 16.87 -38.76 -2.94
C TRP A 41 16.55 -38.95 -1.46
N ARG A 42 16.04 -40.13 -1.11
CA ARG A 42 15.78 -40.47 0.29
C ARG A 42 17.04 -40.39 1.14
N ALA A 43 18.13 -41.01 0.72
CA ALA A 43 19.39 -41.00 1.47
C ALA A 43 19.89 -39.56 1.68
N LEU A 44 19.99 -38.79 0.60
CA LEU A 44 20.42 -37.38 0.66
C LEU A 44 19.54 -36.57 1.61
N ILE A 45 18.21 -36.64 1.49
CA ILE A 45 17.30 -35.86 2.34
C ILE A 45 17.40 -36.26 3.82
N LEU A 46 17.57 -37.55 4.11
CA LEU A 46 17.73 -38.03 5.48
C LEU A 46 19.03 -37.54 6.11
N ASP A 47 20.07 -37.33 5.30
CA ASP A 47 21.40 -36.86 5.71
C ASP A 47 21.54 -35.32 5.70
N LEU A 48 20.43 -34.58 5.58
CA LEU A 48 20.40 -33.11 5.66
C LEU A 48 19.76 -32.62 6.98
N PRO A 49 20.49 -32.59 8.11
CA PRO A 49 19.98 -32.15 9.40
C PRO A 49 19.31 -30.77 9.38
N LEU A 50 19.81 -29.86 8.54
CA LEU A 50 19.28 -28.51 8.39
C LEU A 50 17.82 -28.49 7.91
N LEU A 51 17.42 -29.45 7.06
CA LEU A 51 16.02 -29.57 6.64
C LEU A 51 15.13 -29.98 7.80
N TRP A 52 15.59 -30.94 8.59
CA TRP A 52 14.86 -31.48 9.74
C TRP A 52 14.75 -30.46 10.89
N SER A 53 15.79 -29.65 11.12
CA SER A 53 15.78 -28.62 12.16
C SER A 53 14.73 -27.52 11.93
N ARG A 54 14.27 -27.35 10.68
CA ARG A 54 13.27 -26.35 10.28
C ARG A 54 11.81 -26.80 10.49
N VAL A 55 11.57 -28.10 10.72
CA VAL A 55 10.21 -28.69 10.67
C VAL A 55 9.85 -29.48 11.94
N VAL A 56 10.56 -29.27 13.04
CA VAL A 56 10.35 -29.97 14.33
C VAL A 56 8.90 -29.91 14.80
N CYS A 57 8.24 -28.77 14.62
CA CYS A 57 6.87 -28.54 15.08
C CYS A 57 5.79 -28.88 14.03
N SER A 58 6.16 -29.27 12.81
CA SER A 58 5.20 -29.58 11.74
C SER A 58 4.46 -30.91 11.96
N PHE A 59 5.00 -31.80 12.80
CA PHE A 59 4.45 -33.13 13.05
C PHE A 59 3.79 -33.19 14.43
N GLY A 60 2.50 -33.55 14.46
CA GLY A 60 1.73 -33.68 15.71
C GLY A 60 2.16 -34.86 16.59
N PRO A 61 2.25 -36.09 16.06
CA PRO A 61 2.60 -37.25 16.87
C PRO A 61 4.02 -37.16 17.47
N GLU A 62 4.15 -37.47 18.76
CA GLU A 62 5.42 -37.40 19.49
C GLU A 62 6.54 -38.23 18.84
N MET A 63 6.24 -39.46 18.41
CA MET A 63 7.24 -40.32 17.75
C MET A 63 7.80 -39.72 16.46
N ALA A 64 6.95 -39.05 15.67
CA ALA A 64 7.37 -38.38 14.45
C ALA A 64 8.27 -37.20 14.79
N ARG A 65 7.87 -36.38 15.77
CA ARG A 65 8.65 -35.25 16.28
C ARG A 65 10.03 -35.69 16.82
N GLU A 66 10.11 -36.76 17.61
CA GLU A 66 11.41 -37.27 18.09
C GLU A 66 12.29 -37.82 16.96
N THR A 67 11.68 -38.37 15.92
CA THR A 67 12.44 -38.77 14.72
C THR A 67 13.01 -37.55 14.00
N VAL A 68 12.23 -36.48 13.87
CA VAL A 68 12.69 -35.21 13.29
C VAL A 68 13.78 -34.57 14.14
N LEU A 69 13.62 -34.55 15.47
CA LEU A 69 14.64 -34.02 16.40
C LEU A 69 15.95 -34.78 16.31
N ARG A 70 15.92 -36.12 16.27
CA ARG A 70 17.13 -36.93 16.07
C ARG A 70 17.83 -36.61 14.75
N ARG A 71 17.07 -36.40 13.67
CA ARG A 71 17.65 -36.03 12.37
C ARG A 71 18.17 -34.61 12.32
N ALA A 72 17.59 -33.69 13.09
CA ALA A 72 18.07 -32.33 13.23
C ALA A 72 19.42 -32.23 13.99
N LEU A 73 19.88 -33.32 14.61
CA LEU A 73 21.09 -33.39 15.43
C LEU A 73 21.09 -32.29 16.50
N ASP A 74 22.17 -31.52 16.62
CA ASP A 74 22.32 -30.37 17.52
C ASP A 74 22.15 -29.01 16.84
N LEU A 75 21.65 -28.99 15.59
CA LEU A 75 21.46 -27.73 14.88
C LEU A 75 20.43 -26.81 15.55
N PRO A 76 20.54 -25.50 15.35
CA PRO A 76 19.50 -24.56 15.77
C PRO A 76 18.15 -24.86 15.09
N LEU A 77 17.08 -24.76 15.87
CA LEU A 77 15.73 -25.18 15.51
C LEU A 77 14.87 -23.99 15.07
N SER A 78 14.01 -24.22 14.07
CA SER A 78 12.89 -23.33 13.77
C SER A 78 11.62 -23.90 14.39
N LEU A 79 11.04 -23.17 15.34
CA LEU A 79 9.86 -23.55 16.09
C LEU A 79 8.65 -22.76 15.56
N TYR A 80 7.92 -23.35 14.62
CA TYR A 80 6.68 -22.80 14.08
C TYR A 80 5.47 -23.49 14.71
N PHE A 81 4.67 -22.74 15.46
CA PHE A 81 3.51 -23.25 16.18
C PHE A 81 2.23 -22.80 15.48
N PRO A 82 1.62 -23.63 14.60
CA PRO A 82 0.34 -23.29 13.98
C PRO A 82 -0.77 -23.28 15.04
N THR A 83 -1.85 -22.55 14.77
CA THR A 83 -3.02 -22.39 15.66
C THR A 83 -3.57 -23.71 16.23
N LEU A 84 -3.50 -24.80 15.48
CA LEU A 84 -4.01 -26.11 15.90
C LEU A 84 -2.99 -27.01 16.64
N TRP A 85 -1.78 -26.52 16.91
CA TRP A 85 -0.71 -27.34 17.49
C TRP A 85 -0.99 -27.74 18.95
N SER A 86 -1.56 -26.83 19.74
CA SER A 86 -1.90 -27.04 21.15
C SER A 86 -2.85 -28.21 21.38
N TYR A 87 -3.75 -28.49 20.42
CA TYR A 87 -4.73 -29.59 20.52
C TYR A 87 -4.13 -30.98 20.31
N ARG A 88 -2.91 -31.07 19.76
CA ARG A 88 -2.32 -32.35 19.33
C ARG A 88 -1.13 -32.79 20.17
N VAL A 89 -0.57 -31.88 20.98
CA VAL A 89 0.60 -32.16 21.80
C VAL A 89 0.17 -32.23 23.26
N VAL A 90 0.42 -33.39 23.88
CA VAL A 90 0.30 -33.53 25.33
C VAL A 90 1.44 -32.73 25.98
N ALA A 91 1.12 -31.85 26.93
CA ALA A 91 2.08 -31.01 27.66
C ALA A 91 3.01 -30.15 26.77
N PRO A 92 2.46 -29.23 25.93
CA PRO A 92 3.26 -28.41 25.01
C PRO A 92 4.30 -27.54 25.73
N GLY A 93 4.04 -27.12 26.98
CA GLY A 93 4.95 -26.30 27.76
C GLY A 93 6.30 -26.97 28.06
N GLU A 94 6.31 -28.24 28.49
CA GLU A 94 7.56 -28.96 28.81
C GLU A 94 8.40 -29.18 27.56
N LEU A 95 7.76 -29.57 26.47
CA LEU A 95 8.40 -29.73 25.18
C LEU A 95 9.04 -28.42 24.70
N ILE A 96 8.28 -27.32 24.71
CA ILE A 96 8.78 -26.00 24.34
C ILE A 96 9.99 -25.66 25.21
N ASN A 97 9.90 -25.84 26.52
CA ASN A 97 10.98 -25.54 27.44
C ASN A 97 12.28 -26.28 27.10
N ARG A 98 12.18 -27.54 26.64
CA ARG A 98 13.31 -28.36 26.21
C ARG A 98 13.90 -27.90 24.87
N LEU A 99 13.08 -27.37 23.96
CA LEU A 99 13.51 -26.95 22.62
C LEU A 99 14.04 -25.51 22.57
N LEU A 100 13.58 -24.65 23.47
CA LEU A 100 13.91 -23.22 23.50
C LEU A 100 15.42 -22.90 23.49
N PRO A 101 16.31 -23.60 24.24
CA PRO A 101 17.75 -23.30 24.21
C PRO A 101 18.39 -23.42 22.83
N ARG A 102 17.80 -24.23 21.94
CA ARG A 102 18.26 -24.43 20.56
C ARG A 102 17.48 -23.58 19.55
N ALA A 103 16.49 -22.81 19.99
CA ALA A 103 15.63 -22.07 19.09
C ALA A 103 16.40 -20.93 18.40
N ARG A 104 16.40 -20.97 17.06
CA ARG A 104 16.86 -19.88 16.20
C ARG A 104 15.72 -19.01 15.71
N LEU A 105 14.59 -19.64 15.41
CA LEU A 105 13.37 -18.97 15.00
C LEU A 105 12.24 -19.47 15.89
N ILE A 106 11.46 -18.54 16.45
CA ILE A 106 10.23 -18.85 17.16
C ILE A 106 9.10 -18.09 16.47
N SER A 107 8.08 -18.79 16.00
CA SER A 107 6.87 -18.19 15.46
C SER A 107 5.65 -18.84 16.10
N CYS A 108 4.86 -18.04 16.80
CA CYS A 108 3.66 -18.47 17.51
C CYS A 108 2.53 -17.47 17.22
N ARG A 109 1.72 -17.80 16.21
CA ARG A 109 0.48 -17.09 15.90
C ARG A 109 -0.69 -17.90 16.43
N SER A 110 -1.04 -17.71 17.69
CA SER A 110 -2.10 -18.47 18.31
C SER A 110 -2.97 -17.57 19.18
N ASP A 111 -4.25 -17.62 18.85
CA ASP A 111 -5.42 -17.16 19.60
C ASP A 111 -5.66 -17.95 20.91
N GLN A 112 -4.84 -18.95 21.23
CA GLN A 112 -5.11 -19.89 22.32
C GLN A 112 -3.99 -19.92 23.36
N ARG A 113 -4.32 -19.37 24.53
CA ARG A 113 -3.99 -19.66 25.96
C ARG A 113 -2.70 -20.37 26.39
N GLY A 114 -1.87 -20.94 25.51
CA GLY A 114 -0.55 -21.45 25.81
C GLY A 114 0.51 -20.38 25.56
N SER A 115 0.57 -19.36 26.42
CA SER A 115 1.60 -18.33 26.29
C SER A 115 3.00 -18.94 26.43
N LEU A 116 3.87 -18.69 25.46
CA LEU A 116 5.28 -19.03 25.56
C LEU A 116 5.89 -18.27 26.75
N LEU A 117 6.33 -19.01 27.78
CA LEU A 117 6.93 -18.41 28.97
C LEU A 117 8.40 -18.07 28.69
N LEU A 118 8.63 -16.93 28.04
CA LEU A 118 9.97 -16.44 27.69
C LEU A 118 10.62 -15.62 28.82
N ASP A 119 9.90 -15.40 29.92
CA ASP A 119 10.31 -14.53 31.02
C ASP A 119 11.67 -14.91 31.61
N GLY A 120 12.59 -13.94 31.63
CA GLY A 120 13.93 -14.10 32.22
C GLY A 120 14.83 -15.14 31.53
N ARG A 121 14.47 -15.63 30.34
CA ARG A 121 15.29 -16.60 29.61
C ARG A 121 16.45 -15.94 28.87
N SER A 122 17.51 -16.71 28.67
CA SER A 122 18.57 -16.40 27.72
C SER A 122 18.42 -17.31 26.49
N LEU A 123 18.24 -16.70 25.33
CA LEU A 123 18.10 -17.37 24.03
C LEU A 123 19.20 -16.89 23.08
N PRO A 124 20.45 -17.38 23.26
CA PRO A 124 21.61 -16.85 22.56
C PRO A 124 21.63 -17.18 21.06
N LEU A 125 20.87 -18.19 20.62
CA LEU A 125 20.79 -18.58 19.20
C LEU A 125 19.58 -17.96 18.48
N LEU A 126 18.70 -17.26 19.20
CA LEU A 126 17.46 -16.73 18.65
C LEU A 126 17.76 -15.55 17.73
N GLU A 127 17.48 -15.73 16.44
CA GLU A 127 17.62 -14.72 15.39
C GLU A 127 16.28 -14.07 15.04
N GLU A 128 15.17 -14.81 15.20
CA GLU A 128 13.83 -14.37 14.82
C GLU A 128 12.77 -14.75 15.84
N LEU A 129 11.94 -13.77 16.21
CA LEU A 129 10.84 -13.96 17.15
C LEU A 129 9.57 -13.32 16.58
N ASP A 130 8.54 -14.11 16.31
CA ASP A 130 7.21 -13.68 15.87
C ASP A 130 6.16 -14.25 16.86
N ILE A 131 5.59 -13.40 17.71
CA ILE A 131 4.69 -13.83 18.78
C ILE A 131 3.51 -12.88 18.95
N ASP A 132 2.30 -13.45 19.02
CA ASP A 132 1.09 -12.65 19.23
C ASP A 132 1.06 -12.05 20.65
N GLU A 133 1.17 -12.89 21.66
CA GLU A 133 1.05 -12.49 23.06
C GLU A 133 2.23 -13.00 23.88
N VAL A 134 2.96 -12.08 24.51
CA VAL A 134 3.99 -12.42 25.48
C VAL A 134 3.42 -12.23 26.87
N ARG A 135 3.16 -13.33 27.57
CA ARG A 135 2.80 -13.24 28.98
C ARG A 135 4.02 -13.22 29.86
N GLY A 136 3.89 -12.45 30.94
CA GLY A 136 4.78 -12.54 32.07
C GLY A 136 6.15 -11.91 31.85
N LEU A 137 6.34 -10.93 30.94
CA LEU A 137 7.61 -10.21 30.74
C LEU A 137 8.00 -9.27 31.91
N ASN A 138 7.83 -9.73 33.14
CA ASN A 138 8.29 -9.04 34.33
C ASN A 138 9.83 -9.06 34.42
N LYS A 139 10.48 -10.02 33.77
CA LYS A 139 11.92 -10.17 33.64
C LYS A 139 12.33 -10.06 32.18
N ARG A 140 13.49 -9.43 31.99
CA ARG A 140 14.05 -9.17 30.67
C ARG A 140 14.40 -10.48 29.94
N LEU A 141 13.86 -10.66 28.74
CA LEU A 141 14.30 -11.69 27.79
C LEU A 141 15.67 -11.29 27.23
N HIS A 142 16.69 -12.14 27.38
CA HIS A 142 18.03 -11.90 26.86
C HIS A 142 18.25 -12.67 25.55
N ALA A 143 18.28 -11.98 24.41
CA ALA A 143 18.38 -12.57 23.07
C ALA A 143 19.41 -11.78 22.23
N PRO A 144 20.72 -11.95 22.47
CA PRO A 144 21.76 -11.13 21.86
C PRO A 144 21.86 -11.30 20.34
N CYS A 145 21.49 -12.46 19.79
CA CYS A 145 21.50 -12.71 18.34
C CYS A 145 20.21 -12.32 17.62
N LEU A 146 19.22 -11.76 18.34
CA LEU A 146 17.91 -11.46 17.75
C LEU A 146 18.03 -10.32 16.74
N ARG A 147 17.68 -10.60 15.49
CA ARG A 147 17.72 -9.65 14.37
C ARG A 147 16.34 -9.19 13.94
N ARG A 148 15.32 -10.06 14.04
CA ARG A 148 13.93 -9.76 13.66
C ARG A 148 12.97 -10.04 14.80
N LEU A 149 12.17 -9.03 15.15
CA LEU A 149 11.13 -9.14 16.17
C LEU A 149 9.79 -8.69 15.58
N VAL A 150 8.79 -9.55 15.64
CA VAL A 150 7.39 -9.27 15.32
C VAL A 150 6.56 -9.56 16.57
N ILE A 151 5.80 -8.57 17.03
CA ILE A 151 5.03 -8.64 18.26
C ILE A 151 3.66 -8.02 18.10
N HIS A 152 2.66 -8.62 18.74
CA HIS A 152 1.29 -8.11 18.72
C HIS A 152 0.81 -7.55 20.06
N ALA A 153 1.72 -7.32 21.01
CA ALA A 153 1.43 -6.70 22.30
C ALA A 153 2.62 -5.92 22.90
N ILE A 154 2.32 -4.94 23.76
CA ILE A 154 3.26 -4.10 24.52
C ILE A 154 2.88 -4.23 26.01
N PRO A 155 3.80 -4.32 27.00
CA PRO A 155 5.24 -4.08 26.95
C PRO A 155 6.06 -5.32 26.65
N TRP A 156 7.24 -5.10 26.07
CA TRP A 156 8.29 -6.09 26.04
C TRP A 156 9.54 -5.60 26.74
N THR A 157 10.08 -6.45 27.62
CA THR A 157 11.38 -6.25 28.26
C THR A 157 12.37 -7.18 27.55
N ILE A 158 13.07 -6.67 26.54
CA ILE A 158 14.04 -7.45 25.77
C ILE A 158 15.43 -6.83 25.81
N SER A 159 16.46 -7.68 25.81
CA SER A 159 17.85 -7.33 25.52
C SER A 159 18.19 -7.92 24.16
N ALA A 160 18.15 -7.09 23.12
CA ALA A 160 18.39 -7.48 21.74
C ALA A 160 19.22 -6.40 21.04
N GLU A 161 20.52 -6.35 21.37
CA GLU A 161 21.44 -5.31 20.89
C GLU A 161 21.64 -5.35 19.38
N ASN A 162 21.47 -6.53 18.76
CA ASN A 162 21.58 -6.75 17.32
C ASN A 162 20.23 -6.70 16.58
N LEU A 163 19.18 -6.16 17.20
CA LEU A 163 17.86 -6.12 16.58
C LEU A 163 17.84 -5.13 15.42
N GLN A 164 17.69 -5.66 14.20
CA GLN A 164 17.69 -4.88 12.95
C GLN A 164 16.28 -4.53 12.48
N SER A 165 15.30 -5.40 12.69
CA SER A 165 13.92 -5.21 12.24
C SER A 165 12.95 -5.42 13.39
N LEU A 166 12.17 -4.39 13.70
CA LEU A 166 11.08 -4.43 14.67
C LEU A 166 9.75 -4.17 13.96
N ARG A 167 8.79 -5.10 14.12
CA ARG A 167 7.41 -4.94 13.65
C ARG A 167 6.46 -5.10 14.82
N ILE A 168 5.58 -4.13 15.00
CA ILE A 168 4.54 -4.17 16.03
C ILE A 168 3.21 -4.18 15.29
N LEU A 169 2.41 -5.21 15.49
CA LEU A 169 1.16 -5.45 14.76
C LEU A 169 0.01 -5.58 15.75
N LEU A 170 -0.84 -4.56 15.85
CA LEU A 170 -1.87 -4.48 16.88
C LEU A 170 -3.23 -4.54 16.19
N ASP A 171 -3.87 -5.70 16.21
CA ASP A 171 -5.17 -5.91 15.58
C ASP A 171 -6.27 -5.99 16.64
N ASP A 172 -7.22 -5.04 16.61
CA ASP A 172 -8.41 -4.94 17.48
C ASP A 172 -8.15 -4.92 19.00
N GLU A 173 -6.89 -4.93 19.42
CA GLU A 173 -6.41 -5.00 20.81
C GLU A 173 -5.80 -3.67 21.26
N VAL A 174 -6.44 -2.56 20.87
CA VAL A 174 -5.97 -1.19 21.17
C VAL A 174 -5.81 -0.98 22.67
N GLU A 175 -6.62 -1.63 23.51
CA GLU A 175 -6.53 -1.52 24.97
C GLU A 175 -5.16 -1.93 25.52
N ARG A 176 -4.49 -2.89 24.86
CA ARG A 176 -3.15 -3.37 25.25
C ARG A 176 -2.04 -2.34 25.00
N LEU A 177 -2.32 -1.26 24.27
CA LEU A 177 -1.35 -0.16 24.06
C LEU A 177 -1.14 0.71 25.29
N ASN A 178 -2.12 0.76 26.19
CA ASN A 178 -2.10 1.67 27.32
C ASN A 178 -1.48 1.00 28.55
N PRO A 179 -0.51 1.61 29.25
CA PRO A 179 0.13 2.92 29.04
C PRO A 179 1.41 2.89 28.19
N HIS A 180 1.76 1.76 27.59
CA HIS A 180 3.12 1.56 27.10
C HIS A 180 3.50 2.30 25.82
N ILE A 181 2.53 2.74 25.02
CA ILE A 181 2.79 3.41 23.74
C ILE A 181 3.67 4.65 23.86
N VAL A 182 3.53 5.42 24.95
CA VAL A 182 4.33 6.65 25.18
C VAL A 182 5.78 6.37 25.56
N HIS A 183 6.08 5.13 25.95
CA HIS A 183 7.43 4.68 26.26
C HIS A 183 8.11 4.08 25.04
N LEU A 184 7.40 3.84 23.94
CA LEU A 184 7.97 3.18 22.78
C LEU A 184 9.19 3.91 22.21
N PRO A 185 9.23 5.26 22.07
CA PRO A 185 10.45 5.94 21.66
C PRO A 185 11.66 5.62 22.55
N ASN A 186 11.46 5.54 23.88
CA ASN A 186 12.55 5.18 24.81
C ASN A 186 12.98 3.72 24.62
N VAL A 187 12.05 2.82 24.30
CA VAL A 187 12.38 1.42 23.98
C VAL A 187 13.18 1.34 22.68
N LEU A 188 12.79 2.10 21.65
CA LEU A 188 13.53 2.19 20.39
C LEU A 188 14.96 2.72 20.62
N ALA A 189 15.15 3.65 21.55
CA ALA A 189 16.47 4.16 21.95
C ALA A 189 17.42 3.06 22.47
N THR A 190 16.88 1.97 23.01
CA THR A 190 17.67 0.84 23.52
C THR A 190 18.10 -0.15 22.44
N LEU A 191 17.74 0.10 21.18
CA LEU A 191 17.97 -0.78 20.03
C LEU A 191 18.91 -0.09 19.03
N PRO A 192 20.23 -0.02 19.31
CA PRO A 192 21.17 0.77 18.52
C PRO A 192 21.35 0.27 17.08
N ALA A 193 21.13 -1.03 16.84
CA ALA A 193 21.24 -1.65 15.52
C ALA A 193 19.94 -1.62 14.70
N LEU A 194 18.89 -0.91 15.16
CA LEU A 194 17.59 -0.95 14.50
C LEU A 194 17.62 -0.21 13.16
N GLU A 195 17.45 -0.97 12.08
CA GLU A 195 17.45 -0.50 10.69
C GLU A 195 16.03 -0.28 10.15
N SER A 196 15.08 -1.13 10.56
CA SER A 196 13.70 -1.12 10.10
C SER A 196 12.71 -1.15 11.25
N PHE A 197 11.84 -0.14 11.30
CA PHE A 197 10.75 -0.04 12.26
C PHE A 197 9.41 -0.02 11.54
N LYS A 198 8.53 -0.97 11.87
CA LYS A 198 7.15 -0.98 11.40
C LYS A 198 6.20 -1.00 12.58
N PHE A 199 5.24 -0.10 12.59
CA PHE A 199 4.17 -0.04 13.57
C PHE A 199 2.85 -0.07 12.83
N LYS A 200 2.05 -1.12 13.03
CA LYS A 200 0.71 -1.26 12.47
C LYS A 200 -0.29 -1.35 13.61
N VAL A 201 -1.32 -0.51 13.58
CA VAL A 201 -2.46 -0.60 14.48
C VAL A 201 -3.75 -0.60 13.65
N THR A 202 -4.58 -1.62 13.85
CA THR A 202 -5.90 -1.75 13.27
C THR A 202 -6.91 -1.71 14.40
N ALA A 203 -7.81 -0.74 14.37
CA ALA A 203 -8.91 -0.59 15.33
C ALA A 203 -10.24 -0.64 14.58
N ARG A 204 -11.02 -1.71 14.76
CA ARG A 204 -12.38 -1.81 14.23
C ARG A 204 -13.40 -1.25 15.24
N TYR A 205 -14.00 -0.11 14.92
CA TYR A 205 -15.18 0.40 15.63
C TYR A 205 -16.42 -0.13 14.89
N GLY A 206 -17.39 -0.72 15.60
CA GLY A 206 -18.72 -0.93 15.01
C GLY A 206 -19.34 -2.33 15.01
N VAL A 207 -18.95 -3.29 15.86
CA VAL A 207 -19.75 -4.54 15.99
C VAL A 207 -20.16 -4.88 17.44
N ARG A 208 -19.54 -4.27 18.45
CA ARG A 208 -19.89 -4.46 19.87
C ARG A 208 -19.96 -3.16 20.67
N GLU A 209 -20.43 -2.08 20.05
CA GLU A 209 -20.52 -0.73 20.66
C GLU A 209 -21.59 -0.57 21.75
N SER A 210 -22.00 -1.65 22.44
CA SER A 210 -22.92 -1.54 23.57
C SER A 210 -22.22 -1.21 24.91
N GLU A 211 -20.89 -1.12 24.97
CA GLU A 211 -20.17 -0.99 26.24
C GLU A 211 -19.16 0.17 26.23
N ALA A 212 -19.26 1.05 27.24
CA ALA A 212 -18.45 2.25 27.45
C ALA A 212 -16.91 2.01 27.57
N GLY A 213 -16.43 0.77 27.46
CA GLY A 213 -15.03 0.38 27.67
C GLY A 213 -14.06 0.77 26.53
N VAL A 214 -14.37 0.40 25.29
CA VAL A 214 -13.44 0.59 24.14
C VAL A 214 -13.18 2.07 23.88
N THR A 215 -14.24 2.89 23.97
CA THR A 215 -14.13 4.34 23.84
C THR A 215 -13.21 4.91 24.91
N SER A 216 -13.24 4.38 26.14
CA SER A 216 -12.36 4.80 27.24
C SER A 216 -10.88 4.49 26.97
N ALA A 217 -10.56 3.30 26.46
CA ALA A 217 -9.17 2.90 26.21
C ALA A 217 -8.50 3.79 25.15
N VAL A 218 -9.17 4.04 24.03
CA VAL A 218 -8.69 4.92 22.96
C VAL A 218 -8.53 6.36 23.46
N HIS A 219 -9.49 6.86 24.23
CA HIS A 219 -9.39 8.19 24.84
C HIS A 219 -8.20 8.29 25.80
N SER A 220 -7.97 7.24 26.58
CA SER A 220 -6.85 7.17 27.51
C SER A 220 -5.51 7.13 26.75
N ILE A 221 -5.40 6.37 25.66
CA ILE A 221 -4.21 6.35 24.80
C ILE A 221 -3.97 7.71 24.17
N ARG A 222 -5.02 8.33 23.63
CA ARG A 222 -4.95 9.68 23.05
C ARG A 222 -4.48 10.70 24.09
N ARG A 223 -4.95 10.60 25.33
CA ARG A 223 -4.49 11.43 26.45
C ARG A 223 -3.00 11.20 26.72
N SER A 224 -2.55 9.95 26.76
CA SER A 224 -1.14 9.59 26.94
C SER A 224 -0.27 10.15 25.80
N ILE A 225 -0.68 9.97 24.54
CA ILE A 225 0.04 10.52 23.38
C ILE A 225 0.12 12.05 23.46
N ARG A 226 -0.98 12.73 23.81
CA ARG A 226 -0.97 14.19 24.03
C ARG A 226 0.00 14.59 25.13
N GLY A 227 0.00 13.88 26.25
CA GLY A 227 0.97 14.11 27.33
C GLY A 227 2.42 13.96 26.85
N ALA A 228 2.70 12.95 26.01
CA ALA A 228 4.02 12.77 25.41
C ALA A 228 4.40 13.91 24.46
N LEU A 229 3.46 14.38 23.63
CA LEU A 229 3.66 15.54 22.75
C LEU A 229 3.93 16.81 23.55
N THR A 230 3.15 17.07 24.61
CA THR A 230 3.36 18.21 25.52
C THR A 230 4.71 18.14 26.21
N ALA A 231 5.17 16.95 26.61
CA ALA A 231 6.50 16.78 27.18
C ALA A 231 7.61 17.11 26.17
N LEU A 232 7.44 16.77 24.89
CA LEU A 232 8.36 17.18 23.81
C LEU A 232 8.36 18.70 23.62
N ASP A 233 7.19 19.35 23.66
CA ASP A 233 7.09 20.82 23.63
C ASP A 233 7.81 21.48 24.82
N GLN A 234 7.86 20.80 25.97
CA GLN A 234 8.57 21.22 27.17
C GLN A 234 10.07 20.87 27.17
N GLY A 235 10.61 20.40 26.04
CA GLY A 235 12.04 20.14 25.88
C GLY A 235 12.49 18.73 26.28
N LYS A 236 11.57 17.74 26.39
CA LYS A 236 11.97 16.33 26.52
C LYS A 236 12.90 15.97 25.34
N PRO A 237 14.06 15.33 25.59
CA PRO A 237 15.01 15.04 24.53
C PRO A 237 14.40 14.06 23.52
N VAL A 238 14.65 14.33 22.24
CA VAL A 238 14.35 13.44 21.14
C VAL A 238 15.29 12.23 21.15
N VAL A 239 14.80 11.07 20.73
CA VAL A 239 15.55 9.83 20.66
C VAL A 239 16.34 9.78 19.36
N PHE A 240 17.66 9.67 19.45
CA PHE A 240 18.51 9.57 18.28
C PHE A 240 18.62 8.11 17.79
N MET A 241 18.19 7.86 16.56
CA MET A 241 18.15 6.55 15.91
C MET A 241 19.21 6.53 14.79
N GLN A 242 20.43 6.10 15.12
CA GLN A 242 21.58 6.22 14.20
C GLN A 242 21.47 5.32 12.96
N CYS A 243 20.91 4.11 13.11
CA CYS A 243 20.90 3.09 12.05
C CYS A 243 19.54 3.00 11.32
N LEU A 244 18.52 3.74 11.74
CA LEU A 244 17.16 3.58 11.23
C LEU A 244 17.05 4.12 9.79
N THR A 245 16.92 3.21 8.83
CA THR A 245 16.80 3.52 7.40
C THR A 245 15.37 3.39 6.88
N PHE A 246 14.50 2.68 7.59
CA PHE A 246 13.11 2.47 7.20
C PHE A 246 12.16 2.65 8.39
N MET A 247 11.18 3.53 8.26
CA MET A 247 10.09 3.69 9.22
C MET A 247 8.74 3.60 8.52
N GLU A 248 7.87 2.71 8.97
CA GLU A 248 6.48 2.62 8.51
C GLU A 248 5.54 2.67 9.71
N VAL A 249 4.59 3.60 9.70
CA VAL A 249 3.54 3.71 10.72
C VAL A 249 2.19 3.65 10.02
N GLU A 250 1.54 2.50 10.12
CA GLU A 250 0.19 2.25 9.64
C GLU A 250 -0.79 2.30 10.81
N ALA A 251 -1.77 3.19 10.74
CA ALA A 251 -2.79 3.33 11.77
C ALA A 251 -4.17 3.46 11.12
N ASN A 252 -4.94 2.39 11.23
CA ASN A 252 -6.24 2.23 10.63
C ASN A 252 -7.33 2.24 11.70
N THR A 253 -8.13 3.31 11.78
CA THR A 253 -9.30 3.35 12.66
C THR A 253 -10.56 3.40 11.82
N HIS A 254 -11.17 2.24 11.58
CA HIS A 254 -12.42 2.20 10.83
C HIS A 254 -13.58 2.55 11.75
N GLY A 255 -14.36 3.59 11.41
CA GLY A 255 -15.65 3.89 12.05
C GLY A 255 -15.61 4.83 13.26
N SER A 256 -14.45 5.30 13.72
CA SER A 256 -14.40 6.21 14.87
C SER A 256 -14.85 7.64 14.49
N PRO A 257 -15.86 8.22 15.19
CA PRO A 257 -16.24 9.62 14.99
C PRO A 257 -15.21 10.62 15.52
N HIS A 258 -14.19 10.15 16.24
CA HIS A 258 -13.17 10.99 16.88
C HIS A 258 -11.76 10.76 16.33
N GLY A 259 -11.65 10.27 15.09
CA GLY A 259 -10.43 9.77 14.45
C GLY A 259 -9.31 10.77 14.31
N GLN A 260 -8.63 11.10 15.42
CA GLN A 260 -7.36 11.82 15.50
C GLN A 260 -6.23 10.92 16.02
N PHE A 261 -6.50 9.64 16.29
CA PHE A 261 -5.57 8.76 16.98
C PHE A 261 -4.34 8.44 16.12
N ALA A 262 -4.56 8.00 14.88
CA ALA A 262 -3.50 7.72 13.91
C ALA A 262 -2.64 8.95 13.64
N ALA A 263 -3.25 10.13 13.47
CA ALA A 263 -2.49 11.35 13.25
C ALA A 263 -1.66 11.73 14.49
N PHE A 264 -2.22 11.67 15.70
CA PHE A 264 -1.43 11.93 16.90
C PHE A 264 -0.30 10.92 17.10
N LEU A 265 -0.55 9.65 16.76
CA LEU A 265 0.45 8.60 16.83
C LEU A 265 1.59 8.85 15.84
N ALA A 266 1.27 9.17 14.59
CA ALA A 266 2.23 9.54 13.57
C ALA A 266 3.05 10.77 14.00
N THR A 267 2.39 11.81 14.50
CA THR A 267 3.03 13.02 15.03
C THR A 267 3.97 12.69 16.20
N MET A 268 3.56 11.78 17.09
CA MET A 268 4.37 11.38 18.23
C MET A 268 5.64 10.67 17.79
N PHE A 269 5.57 9.68 16.90
CA PHE A 269 6.78 9.04 16.37
C PHE A 269 7.66 10.04 15.63
N TRP A 270 7.06 10.87 14.78
CA TRP A 270 7.78 11.87 14.02
C TRP A 270 8.56 12.84 14.91
N ARG A 271 7.94 13.35 15.98
CA ARG A 271 8.58 14.30 16.89
C ARG A 271 9.49 13.67 17.92
N SER A 272 9.29 12.39 18.24
CA SER A 272 10.09 11.68 19.25
C SER A 272 11.38 11.10 18.70
N LEU A 273 11.45 10.84 17.40
CA LEU A 273 12.57 10.15 16.76
C LEU A 273 13.36 11.13 15.89
N ARG A 274 14.68 11.16 16.09
CA ARG A 274 15.63 11.90 15.27
C ARG A 274 16.55 10.92 14.57
N PHE A 275 16.67 11.05 13.25
CA PHE A 275 17.51 10.21 12.40
C PHE A 275 18.50 11.09 11.64
N PRO A 276 19.75 10.62 11.39
CA PRO A 276 20.73 11.36 10.60
C PRO A 276 20.37 11.37 9.10
N HIS A 277 19.93 10.23 8.59
CA HIS A 277 19.41 10.01 7.23
C HIS A 277 18.45 8.82 7.28
N ILE A 278 17.27 8.93 6.68
CA ILE A 278 16.30 7.84 6.59
C ILE A 278 15.91 7.60 5.14
N ASN A 279 16.16 6.41 4.62
CA ASN A 279 15.88 6.12 3.21
C ASN A 279 14.38 6.18 2.94
N ASN A 280 13.55 5.64 3.83
CA ASN A 280 12.11 5.62 3.62
C ASN A 280 11.33 5.86 4.91
N VAL A 281 10.44 6.85 4.85
CA VAL A 281 9.43 7.11 5.86
C VAL A 281 8.07 6.95 5.21
N HIS A 282 7.24 6.05 5.75
CA HIS A 282 5.90 5.82 5.25
C HIS A 282 4.87 5.91 6.38
N PHE A 283 3.93 6.84 6.28
CA PHE A 283 2.77 6.90 7.15
C PHE A 283 1.54 6.44 6.37
N VAL A 284 0.79 5.47 6.89
CA VAL A 284 -0.48 5.02 6.33
C VAL A 284 -1.56 5.30 7.35
N ILE A 285 -2.47 6.23 7.05
CA ILE A 285 -3.44 6.74 8.01
C ILE A 285 -4.83 6.48 7.46
N SER A 286 -5.66 5.74 8.19
CA SER A 286 -7.07 5.58 7.84
C SER A 286 -7.96 6.17 8.92
N GLU A 287 -8.18 7.49 8.86
CA GLU A 287 -9.03 8.24 9.80
C GLU A 287 -9.91 9.29 9.08
N GLN A 288 -10.64 10.10 9.85
CA GLN A 288 -11.26 11.33 9.33
C GLN A 288 -10.18 12.36 8.97
N PHE A 289 -10.53 13.33 8.13
CA PHE A 289 -9.55 14.18 7.44
C PHE A 289 -8.91 15.30 8.30
N GLN A 290 -9.65 15.93 9.22
CA GLN A 290 -9.18 17.07 10.04
C GLN A 290 -7.81 16.91 10.77
N PRO A 291 -7.52 15.78 11.44
CA PRO A 291 -6.25 15.57 12.15
C PRO A 291 -5.03 15.56 11.23
N ILE A 292 -5.20 15.25 9.94
CA ILE A 292 -4.09 15.13 9.01
C ILE A 292 -3.40 16.48 8.79
N LEU A 293 -4.13 17.60 8.91
CA LEU A 293 -3.58 18.93 8.76
C LEU A 293 -2.54 19.24 9.82
N GLN A 294 -2.81 18.90 11.09
CA GLN A 294 -1.85 19.09 12.17
C GLN A 294 -0.60 18.23 11.97
N LEU A 295 -0.77 16.98 11.52
CA LEU A 295 0.35 16.14 11.17
C LEU A 295 1.19 16.76 10.05
N LEU A 296 0.53 17.21 8.98
CA LEU A 296 1.19 17.82 7.84
C LEU A 296 1.91 19.12 8.20
N GLU A 297 1.31 19.99 9.01
CA GLU A 297 1.96 21.21 9.53
C GLU A 297 3.23 20.88 10.32
N VAL A 298 3.17 19.87 11.21
CA VAL A 298 4.34 19.42 11.97
C VAL A 298 5.42 18.87 11.05
N MET A 299 5.03 18.05 10.06
CA MET A 299 5.97 17.40 9.15
C MET A 299 6.51 18.34 8.07
N GLN A 300 5.77 19.40 7.71
CA GLN A 300 6.11 20.35 6.66
C GLN A 300 7.44 21.04 6.93
N THR A 301 7.74 21.38 8.19
CA THR A 301 9.04 21.95 8.59
C THR A 301 10.22 21.07 8.21
N HIS A 302 9.97 19.77 8.01
CA HIS A 302 10.97 18.76 7.70
C HIS A 302 10.89 18.24 6.26
N ILE A 303 9.75 18.32 5.55
CA ILE A 303 9.61 17.87 4.15
C ILE A 303 10.61 18.55 3.20
N SER A 304 11.12 19.72 3.59
CA SER A 304 12.14 20.46 2.83
C SER A 304 13.58 20.12 3.24
N THR A 305 13.79 19.26 4.25
CA THR A 305 15.12 18.90 4.73
C THR A 305 15.67 17.71 3.94
N PRO A 306 16.97 17.71 3.56
CA PRO A 306 17.58 16.65 2.74
C PRO A 306 17.87 15.35 3.53
N GLN A 307 17.09 15.07 4.58
CA GLN A 307 17.35 13.97 5.52
C GLN A 307 16.65 12.66 5.13
N PHE A 308 15.91 12.64 4.02
CA PHE A 308 15.22 11.43 3.55
C PHE A 308 15.23 11.28 2.04
N ASP A 309 15.33 10.03 1.58
CA ASP A 309 15.26 9.71 0.15
C ASP A 309 13.82 9.61 -0.34
N THR A 310 12.97 8.95 0.46
CA THR A 310 11.54 8.80 0.24
C THR A 310 10.76 9.14 1.50
N PHE A 311 9.85 10.10 1.40
CA PHE A 311 8.86 10.39 2.44
C PHE A 311 7.48 10.21 1.84
N GLN A 312 6.64 9.34 2.40
CA GLN A 312 5.30 9.06 1.92
C GLN A 312 4.27 9.17 3.05
N ILE A 313 3.19 9.94 2.85
CA ILE A 313 1.99 9.89 3.69
C ILE A 313 0.84 9.41 2.83
N THR A 314 0.40 8.17 3.02
CA THR A 314 -0.82 7.63 2.44
C THR A 314 -1.98 7.82 3.41
N HIS A 315 -3.05 8.47 2.98
CA HIS A 315 -4.31 8.53 3.73
C HIS A 315 -5.38 7.72 3.02
N HIS A 316 -6.00 6.77 3.72
CA HIS A 316 -7.14 6.01 3.22
C HIS A 316 -8.41 6.45 3.95
N TRP A 317 -9.30 7.11 3.21
CA TRP A 317 -10.65 7.39 3.65
C TRP A 317 -11.62 6.62 2.75
N PRO A 318 -12.81 6.17 3.22
CA PRO A 318 -13.76 5.50 2.36
C PRO A 318 -14.04 6.34 1.11
N GLY A 319 -13.60 5.87 -0.07
CA GLY A 319 -13.75 6.60 -1.32
C GLY A 319 -12.61 7.56 -1.72
N LEU A 320 -11.54 7.69 -0.93
CA LEU A 320 -10.41 8.58 -1.22
C LEU A 320 -9.08 8.00 -0.72
N GLU A 321 -8.08 7.95 -1.60
CA GLU A 321 -6.69 7.68 -1.27
C GLU A 321 -5.85 8.92 -1.58
N PHE A 322 -5.09 9.43 -0.61
CA PHE A 322 -4.15 10.52 -0.82
C PHE A 322 -2.74 10.04 -0.53
N SER A 323 -1.76 10.49 -1.29
CA SER A 323 -0.34 10.18 -1.12
C SER A 323 0.49 11.46 -1.25
N LEU A 324 1.07 11.95 -0.16
CA LEU A 324 2.14 12.94 -0.24
C LEU A 324 3.45 12.19 -0.38
N SER A 325 4.27 12.52 -1.37
CA SER A 325 5.57 11.87 -1.60
C SER A 325 6.70 12.88 -1.81
N HIS A 326 7.84 12.71 -1.17
CA HIS A 326 9.09 13.38 -1.53
C HIS A 326 10.08 12.31 -1.96
N ASN A 327 10.52 12.33 -3.23
CA ASN A 327 11.59 11.46 -3.74
C ASN A 327 12.76 12.30 -4.25
N ASN A 328 13.98 11.94 -3.86
CA ASN A 328 15.19 12.71 -4.12
C ASN A 328 15.54 12.90 -5.63
N ALA A 329 16.31 13.97 -5.90
CA ALA A 329 16.83 14.53 -7.17
C ALA A 329 15.87 15.26 -8.14
N GLU A 330 14.74 14.70 -8.57
CA GLU A 330 13.92 15.32 -9.64
C GLU A 330 12.46 15.63 -9.23
N ALA A 331 12.01 15.18 -8.07
CA ALA A 331 10.59 15.16 -7.70
C ALA A 331 10.30 15.61 -6.26
N ALA A 332 11.11 16.52 -5.71
CA ALA A 332 10.83 17.14 -4.42
C ALA A 332 9.45 17.83 -4.41
N GLY A 333 8.66 17.62 -3.36
CA GLY A 333 7.34 18.25 -3.20
C GLY A 333 6.24 17.67 -4.08
N ARG A 334 6.20 16.34 -4.27
CA ARG A 334 5.20 15.68 -5.11
C ARG A 334 4.00 15.17 -4.31
N CYS A 335 2.84 15.70 -4.58
CA CYS A 335 1.58 15.25 -4.02
C CYS A 335 0.76 14.48 -5.06
N GLY A 336 0.14 13.38 -4.68
CA GLY A 336 -0.73 12.56 -5.52
C GLY A 336 -2.04 12.20 -4.82
N TYR A 337 -3.17 12.46 -5.47
CA TYR A 337 -4.52 12.13 -5.01
C TYR A 337 -5.11 11.07 -5.90
N LYS A 338 -5.64 9.99 -5.33
CA LYS A 338 -6.33 8.91 -6.04
C LYS A 338 -7.75 8.74 -5.52
N LEU A 339 -8.71 8.91 -6.42
CA LEU A 339 -10.14 8.89 -6.16
C LEU A 339 -10.72 7.58 -6.67
N PRO A 340 -11.08 6.63 -5.78
CA PRO A 340 -11.76 5.41 -6.19
C PRO A 340 -13.20 5.60 -6.67
N SER A 341 -13.91 6.70 -6.36
CA SER A 341 -15.26 6.95 -6.91
C SER A 341 -15.64 8.44 -7.03
N CYS A 342 -16.59 8.73 -7.93
CA CYS A 342 -16.84 9.99 -8.63
C CYS A 342 -17.45 11.16 -7.82
N ASP A 343 -17.36 11.22 -6.49
CA ASP A 343 -17.96 12.37 -5.81
C ASP A 343 -17.05 13.60 -5.92
N ARG A 344 -17.40 14.50 -6.87
CA ARG A 344 -16.72 15.78 -7.10
C ARG A 344 -16.63 16.62 -5.83
N THR A 345 -17.60 16.51 -4.91
CA THR A 345 -17.60 17.29 -3.67
C THR A 345 -16.44 16.89 -2.77
N SER A 346 -16.18 15.58 -2.65
CA SER A 346 -15.08 15.04 -1.84
C SER A 346 -13.73 15.53 -2.35
N PHE A 347 -13.57 15.65 -3.67
CA PHE A 347 -12.33 16.13 -4.26
C PHE A 347 -12.01 17.60 -3.93
N VAL A 348 -12.98 18.50 -4.10
CA VAL A 348 -12.80 19.94 -3.81
C VAL A 348 -12.53 20.16 -2.32
N VAL A 349 -13.24 19.42 -1.47
CA VAL A 349 -13.01 19.46 -0.02
C VAL A 349 -11.56 19.10 0.32
N VAL A 350 -11.03 18.04 -0.32
CA VAL A 350 -9.65 17.58 -0.08
C VAL A 350 -8.64 18.61 -0.56
N LEU A 351 -8.72 19.10 -1.80
CA LEU A 351 -7.80 20.14 -2.28
C LEU A 351 -7.90 21.43 -1.46
N ARG A 352 -9.08 21.77 -0.92
CA ARG A 352 -9.22 22.94 -0.04
C ARG A 352 -8.45 22.77 1.26
N TYR A 353 -8.27 21.56 1.75
CA TYR A 353 -7.49 21.35 2.96
C TYR A 353 -5.99 21.53 2.76
N PHE A 354 -5.49 21.29 1.54
CA PHE A 354 -4.07 21.48 1.22
C PHE A 354 -3.76 22.86 0.63
N SER A 355 -4.77 23.67 0.31
CA SER A 355 -4.58 25.09 0.00
C SER A 355 -4.27 25.82 1.30
N GLY A 356 -3.00 26.15 1.50
CA GLY A 356 -2.46 26.73 2.73
C GLY A 356 -0.95 26.54 2.76
N SER A 357 -0.35 26.56 3.96
CA SER A 357 1.10 26.40 4.14
C SER A 357 1.64 25.16 3.44
N ILE A 358 0.91 24.03 3.49
CA ILE A 358 1.33 22.78 2.86
C ILE A 358 1.47 22.95 1.35
N GLY A 359 0.50 23.63 0.72
CA GLY A 359 0.49 23.94 -0.71
C GLY A 359 1.64 24.83 -1.18
N GLU A 360 2.37 25.51 -0.28
CA GLU A 360 3.55 26.32 -0.62
C GLU A 360 4.80 25.49 -0.90
N HIS A 361 4.81 24.20 -0.54
CA HIS A 361 5.94 23.30 -0.79
C HIS A 361 5.62 22.19 -1.83
N LEU A 362 4.42 22.22 -2.41
CA LEU A 362 4.01 21.24 -3.41
C LEU A 362 4.37 21.74 -4.81
N HIS A 363 5.33 21.09 -5.46
CA HIS A 363 5.70 21.41 -6.84
C HIS A 363 4.95 20.57 -7.87
N THR A 364 4.57 19.35 -7.51
CA THR A 364 3.88 18.41 -8.39
C THR A 364 2.55 17.98 -7.77
N LEU A 365 1.48 18.04 -8.54
CA LEU A 365 0.15 17.56 -8.17
C LEU A 365 -0.31 16.48 -9.14
N ARG A 366 -0.50 15.26 -8.66
CA ARG A 366 -1.06 14.15 -9.44
C ARG A 366 -2.50 13.88 -9.02
N LEU A 367 -3.40 13.75 -9.97
CA LEU A 367 -4.81 13.46 -9.73
C LEU A 367 -5.15 12.16 -10.45
N PHE A 368 -5.70 11.17 -9.77
CA PHE A 368 -6.16 9.92 -10.36
C PHE A 368 -7.66 9.77 -10.12
N SER A 369 -8.42 9.61 -11.19
CA SER A 369 -9.84 9.31 -11.20
C SER A 369 -10.00 7.87 -11.68
N LEU A 370 -10.39 6.96 -10.79
CA LEU A 370 -10.59 5.55 -11.15
C LEU A 370 -11.94 5.30 -11.83
N SER A 371 -12.81 6.31 -11.86
CA SER A 371 -14.11 6.21 -12.49
C SER A 371 -14.02 6.28 -14.01
N SER A 372 -14.69 5.34 -14.68
CA SER A 372 -15.03 5.47 -16.09
C SER A 372 -15.91 6.72 -16.29
N PRO A 373 -15.75 7.47 -17.39
CA PRO A 373 -16.62 8.61 -17.68
C PRO A 373 -18.08 8.14 -17.80
N GLY A 374 -18.85 8.36 -16.74
CA GLY A 374 -20.29 8.16 -16.78
C GLY A 374 -20.96 9.36 -17.48
N PRO A 375 -21.98 9.14 -18.32
CA PRO A 375 -22.68 10.22 -19.03
C PRO A 375 -23.33 11.25 -18.08
N ASP A 376 -23.53 10.91 -16.81
CA ASP A 376 -24.20 11.76 -15.81
C ASP A 376 -23.27 12.71 -15.04
N LEU A 377 -21.98 12.80 -15.40
CA LEU A 377 -21.07 13.80 -14.84
C LEU A 377 -21.41 15.24 -15.30
N GLY A 378 -22.36 15.43 -16.21
CA GLY A 378 -22.89 16.73 -16.62
C GLY A 378 -23.89 17.36 -15.65
N GLY A 379 -24.33 16.63 -14.62
CA GLY A 379 -25.19 17.19 -13.57
C GLY A 379 -24.50 18.36 -12.87
N HIS A 380 -25.10 19.54 -12.96
CA HIS A 380 -24.70 20.75 -12.23
C HIS A 380 -24.62 20.44 -10.73
N THR A 381 -23.44 20.04 -10.25
CA THR A 381 -23.15 20.11 -8.83
C THR A 381 -23.20 21.58 -8.48
N GLY A 382 -24.29 22.03 -7.87
CA GLY A 382 -24.56 23.41 -7.46
C GLY A 382 -23.62 23.91 -6.36
N ILE A 383 -22.34 23.54 -6.42
CA ILE A 383 -21.26 24.10 -5.63
C ILE A 383 -21.02 25.49 -6.21
N THR A 384 -21.78 26.47 -5.73
CA THR A 384 -21.49 27.88 -5.97
C THR A 384 -20.14 28.17 -5.34
N THR A 385 -19.15 28.40 -6.19
CA THR A 385 -17.80 28.78 -5.79
C THR A 385 -17.88 30.15 -5.13
N ASN A 386 -17.96 30.18 -3.79
CA ASN A 386 -17.73 31.42 -3.06
C ASN A 386 -16.28 31.82 -3.35
N ALA A 387 -16.10 32.81 -4.23
CA ALA A 387 -14.81 33.26 -4.78
C ALA A 387 -13.86 33.88 -3.74
N SER A 388 -14.16 33.78 -2.45
CA SER A 388 -13.43 34.40 -1.34
C SER A 388 -12.25 33.56 -0.83
N HIS A 389 -12.02 32.35 -1.33
CA HIS A 389 -10.90 31.49 -0.92
C HIS A 389 -9.89 31.29 -2.05
N ALA A 390 -9.42 32.40 -2.65
CA ALA A 390 -8.32 32.41 -3.61
C ALA A 390 -6.95 32.15 -2.95
N GLU A 391 -6.89 31.36 -1.88
CA GLU A 391 -5.62 30.87 -1.33
C GLU A 391 -5.09 29.80 -2.28
N GLY A 392 -4.11 30.20 -3.09
CA GLY A 392 -3.65 29.45 -4.25
C GLY A 392 -2.53 28.47 -3.92
N TYR A 393 -2.40 27.45 -4.77
CA TYR A 393 -1.23 26.60 -4.84
C TYR A 393 -0.11 27.31 -5.61
N SER A 394 0.46 28.32 -4.97
CA SER A 394 1.44 29.21 -5.61
C SER A 394 2.70 28.49 -6.08
N SER A 395 3.08 27.39 -5.41
CA SER A 395 4.32 26.64 -5.64
C SER A 395 4.23 25.50 -6.66
N ILE A 396 3.01 25.09 -7.05
CA ILE A 396 2.80 24.00 -8.01
C ILE A 396 3.25 24.43 -9.40
N GLU A 397 4.20 23.70 -9.95
CA GLU A 397 4.74 23.89 -11.30
C GLU A 397 4.26 22.83 -12.30
N PHE A 398 3.85 21.67 -11.78
CA PHE A 398 3.49 20.51 -12.58
C PHE A 398 2.18 19.89 -12.07
N ILE A 399 1.22 19.67 -12.99
CA ILE A 399 0.00 18.91 -12.72
C ILE A 399 -0.05 17.71 -13.65
N GLU A 400 -0.34 16.53 -13.12
CA GLU A 400 -0.64 15.33 -13.90
C GLU A 400 -2.01 14.79 -13.52
N VAL A 401 -2.86 14.53 -14.51
CA VAL A 401 -4.22 14.04 -14.28
C VAL A 401 -4.42 12.74 -15.04
N HIS A 402 -4.88 11.71 -14.36
CA HIS A 402 -5.34 10.43 -14.90
C HIS A 402 -6.86 10.42 -14.75
N GLY A 403 -7.60 10.78 -15.80
CA GLY A 403 -9.04 10.94 -15.70
C GLY A 403 -9.64 11.87 -16.75
N PRO A 404 -10.92 12.25 -16.61
CA PRO A 404 -11.60 13.12 -17.57
C PRO A 404 -11.02 14.54 -17.57
N ALA A 405 -11.04 15.21 -18.73
CA ALA A 405 -10.50 16.56 -18.86
C ALA A 405 -11.33 17.59 -18.06
N SER A 406 -12.60 17.26 -17.80
CA SER A 406 -13.50 18.05 -16.96
C SER A 406 -13.03 18.15 -15.51
N LEU A 407 -12.37 17.12 -14.96
CA LEU A 407 -11.77 17.15 -13.63
C LEU A 407 -10.68 18.23 -13.56
N LEU A 408 -9.76 18.23 -14.52
CA LEU A 408 -8.69 19.23 -14.59
C LEU A 408 -9.27 20.64 -14.82
N ALA A 409 -10.24 20.80 -15.71
CA ALA A 409 -10.90 22.08 -15.94
C ALA A 409 -11.52 22.65 -14.66
N HIS A 410 -12.16 21.78 -13.86
CA HIS A 410 -12.74 22.15 -12.57
C HIS A 410 -11.68 22.57 -11.55
N VAL A 411 -10.59 21.80 -11.42
CA VAL A 411 -9.44 22.13 -10.55
C VAL A 411 -8.88 23.52 -10.90
N LEU A 412 -8.64 23.76 -12.19
CA LEU A 412 -8.05 25.02 -12.67
C LEU A 412 -9.01 26.22 -12.50
N GLY A 413 -10.33 25.98 -12.48
CA GLY A 413 -11.33 27.02 -12.23
C GLY A 413 -11.51 27.36 -10.74
N LEU A 414 -11.17 26.44 -9.84
CA LEU A 414 -11.30 26.61 -8.40
C LEU A 414 -10.07 27.22 -7.74
N TYR A 415 -8.87 26.89 -8.23
CA TYR A 415 -7.62 27.24 -7.57
C TYR A 415 -6.69 28.02 -8.49
N ALA A 416 -6.00 29.01 -7.92
CA ALA A 416 -4.91 29.71 -8.60
C ALA A 416 -3.62 28.89 -8.50
N PHE A 417 -2.94 28.69 -9.63
CA PHE A 417 -1.63 28.01 -9.68
C PHE A 417 -0.61 28.92 -10.35
N ALA A 418 -0.12 29.94 -9.63
CA ALA A 418 0.68 31.02 -10.22
C ALA A 418 1.92 30.52 -11.00
N ARG A 419 2.57 29.46 -10.51
CA ARG A 419 3.79 28.88 -11.10
C ARG A 419 3.57 27.69 -12.02
N LEU A 420 2.32 27.33 -12.34
CA LEU A 420 2.04 26.17 -13.19
C LEU A 420 2.67 26.32 -14.57
N ARG A 421 3.58 25.41 -14.91
CA ARG A 421 4.32 25.39 -16.19
C ARG A 421 3.91 24.22 -17.05
N THR A 422 3.67 23.06 -16.44
CA THR A 422 3.42 21.81 -17.17
C THR A 422 2.14 21.15 -16.70
N VAL A 423 1.33 20.72 -17.66
CA VAL A 423 0.16 19.88 -17.44
C VAL A 423 0.30 18.61 -18.26
N ILE A 424 0.13 17.45 -17.63
CA ILE A 424 -0.02 16.16 -18.30
C ILE A 424 -1.41 15.64 -18.04
N LEU A 425 -2.13 15.24 -19.09
CA LEU A 425 -3.49 14.73 -18.99
C LEU A 425 -3.56 13.38 -19.70
N HIS A 426 -3.72 12.32 -18.92
CA HIS A 426 -3.99 10.95 -19.38
C HIS A 426 -5.50 10.73 -19.43
N ILE A 427 -6.04 10.72 -20.65
CA ILE A 427 -7.48 10.67 -20.89
C ILE A 427 -7.86 9.26 -21.34
N PRO A 428 -8.65 8.50 -20.54
CA PRO A 428 -9.08 7.16 -20.94
C PRO A 428 -10.07 7.18 -22.10
N GLN A 429 -10.95 8.19 -22.20
CA GLN A 429 -11.86 8.48 -23.31
C GLN A 429 -12.18 9.97 -23.28
N HIS A 430 -12.18 10.66 -24.43
CA HIS A 430 -12.42 12.12 -24.48
C HIS A 430 -13.74 12.44 -25.18
N ASP A 431 -14.55 13.25 -24.50
CA ASP A 431 -15.62 14.03 -25.13
C ASP A 431 -15.07 15.43 -25.46
N HIS A 432 -15.35 15.87 -26.69
CA HIS A 432 -14.99 17.18 -27.19
C HIS A 432 -15.49 18.32 -26.27
N HIS A 433 -16.62 18.13 -25.58
CA HIS A 433 -17.10 19.08 -24.58
C HIS A 433 -16.16 19.25 -23.38
N GLU A 434 -15.52 18.17 -22.92
CA GLU A 434 -14.57 18.24 -21.79
C GLU A 434 -13.29 18.99 -22.17
N LEU A 435 -12.77 18.74 -23.37
CA LEU A 435 -11.59 19.45 -23.87
C LEU A 435 -11.89 20.93 -24.12
N ARG A 436 -13.11 21.29 -24.55
CA ARG A 436 -13.56 22.70 -24.60
C ARG A 436 -13.62 23.33 -23.22
N ALA A 437 -14.09 22.61 -22.21
CA ALA A 437 -14.10 23.12 -20.83
C ALA A 437 -12.68 23.36 -20.32
N LEU A 438 -11.76 22.42 -20.57
CA LEU A 438 -10.34 22.57 -20.24
C LEU A 438 -9.71 23.76 -20.95
N SER A 439 -9.95 23.94 -22.25
CA SER A 439 -9.45 25.08 -23.02
C SER A 439 -9.92 26.42 -22.44
N ARG A 440 -11.21 26.53 -22.07
CA ARG A 440 -11.73 27.72 -21.40
C ARG A 440 -11.05 27.97 -20.05
N ALA A 441 -10.88 26.92 -19.25
CA ALA A 441 -10.20 27.03 -17.96
C ALA A 441 -8.72 27.46 -18.11
N LEU A 442 -8.02 26.97 -19.13
CA LEU A 442 -6.64 27.39 -19.42
C LEU A 442 -6.56 28.84 -19.89
N ARG A 443 -7.48 29.31 -20.75
CA ARG A 443 -7.54 30.72 -21.21
C ARG A 443 -7.83 31.71 -20.09
N ALA A 444 -8.60 31.31 -19.09
CA ALA A 444 -8.92 32.16 -17.96
C ALA A 444 -7.72 32.40 -17.02
N ARG A 445 -6.59 31.70 -17.23
CA ARG A 445 -5.43 31.80 -16.36
C ARG A 445 -4.53 32.98 -16.76
N PRO A 446 -4.02 33.75 -15.78
CA PRO A 446 -3.10 34.85 -16.04
C PRO A 446 -1.67 34.38 -16.35
N SER A 447 -1.26 33.20 -15.89
CA SER A 447 0.08 32.64 -16.15
C SER A 447 0.10 31.84 -17.44
N GLY A 448 1.12 32.09 -18.28
CA GLY A 448 1.35 31.34 -19.50
C GLY A 448 1.80 29.91 -19.19
N LEU A 449 1.03 28.92 -19.66
CA LEU A 449 1.40 27.51 -19.53
C LEU A 449 2.47 27.19 -20.59
N LYS A 450 3.60 26.59 -20.17
CA LYS A 450 4.67 26.24 -21.12
C LYS A 450 4.35 24.97 -21.90
N ARG A 451 3.82 23.96 -21.20
CA ARG A 451 3.64 22.63 -21.78
C ARG A 451 2.33 21.99 -21.38
N LEU A 452 1.59 21.50 -22.38
CA LEU A 452 0.43 20.62 -22.21
C LEU A 452 0.72 19.30 -22.92
N VAL A 453 0.65 18.17 -22.21
CA VAL A 453 0.82 16.84 -22.78
C VAL A 453 -0.52 16.09 -22.69
N LEU A 454 -1.01 15.59 -23.82
CA LEU A 454 -2.22 14.77 -23.90
C LEU A 454 -1.83 13.32 -24.15
N ARG A 455 -2.30 12.39 -23.32
CA ARG A 455 -2.03 10.95 -23.38
C ARG A 455 -3.32 10.16 -23.35
N GLY A 456 -3.24 8.90 -23.77
CA GLY A 456 -4.36 7.94 -23.71
C GLY A 456 -4.92 7.57 -25.09
N PRO A 457 -5.88 6.64 -25.15
CA PRO A 457 -6.45 6.20 -26.41
C PRO A 457 -7.35 7.28 -27.03
N THR A 458 -7.52 7.18 -28.34
CA THR A 458 -8.36 8.10 -29.11
C THR A 458 -9.21 7.35 -30.13
N ALA A 459 -10.47 7.77 -30.26
CA ALA A 459 -11.42 7.19 -31.20
C ALA A 459 -11.15 7.62 -32.66
N TYR A 460 -10.31 8.65 -32.87
CA TYR A 460 -9.97 9.10 -34.21
C TYR A 460 -8.88 8.21 -34.81
N SER A 461 -9.15 7.66 -35.99
CA SER A 461 -8.14 7.00 -36.84
C SER A 461 -7.44 7.97 -37.80
N ASP A 462 -8.03 9.16 -38.01
CA ASP A 462 -7.60 10.14 -39.01
C ASP A 462 -6.82 11.30 -38.38
N GLU A 463 -5.56 11.41 -38.77
CA GLU A 463 -4.60 12.45 -38.35
C GLU A 463 -5.13 13.87 -38.54
N THR A 464 -5.92 14.11 -39.59
CA THR A 464 -6.47 15.45 -39.87
C THR A 464 -7.55 15.86 -38.87
N LYS A 465 -8.29 14.91 -38.29
CA LYS A 465 -9.29 15.19 -37.26
C LYS A 465 -8.62 15.61 -35.95
N PHE A 466 -7.45 15.05 -35.64
CA PHE A 466 -6.67 15.44 -34.47
C PHE A 466 -6.17 16.87 -34.54
N ALA A 467 -5.47 17.21 -35.63
CA ALA A 467 -4.96 18.56 -35.81
C ALA A 467 -6.11 19.58 -35.78
N ARG A 468 -7.25 19.25 -36.41
CA ARG A 468 -8.45 20.09 -36.37
C ARG A 468 -9.00 20.26 -34.96
N GLU A 469 -9.04 19.22 -34.13
CA GLU A 469 -9.51 19.33 -32.74
C GLU A 469 -8.59 20.25 -31.92
N ILE A 470 -7.27 20.02 -31.95
CA ILE A 470 -6.30 20.83 -31.20
C ILE A 470 -6.33 22.30 -31.65
N HIS A 471 -6.41 22.55 -32.96
CA HIS A 471 -6.56 23.90 -33.50
C HIS A 471 -7.91 24.52 -33.16
N ALA A 472 -9.02 23.78 -33.23
CA ALA A 472 -10.35 24.28 -32.89
C ALA A 472 -10.46 24.66 -31.40
N LEU A 473 -9.75 23.93 -30.55
CA LEU A 473 -9.66 24.22 -29.12
C LEU A 473 -8.72 25.38 -28.80
N ARG A 474 -7.93 25.85 -29.78
CA ARG A 474 -6.99 26.98 -29.66
C ARG A 474 -6.06 26.87 -28.46
N PHE A 475 -5.59 25.66 -28.14
CA PHE A 475 -4.65 25.49 -27.03
C PHE A 475 -3.35 26.26 -27.26
N SER A 476 -2.94 26.40 -28.52
CA SER A 476 -1.78 27.21 -28.95
C SER A 476 -1.85 28.69 -28.58
N ASP A 477 -3.05 29.21 -28.31
CA ASP A 477 -3.22 30.61 -27.89
C ASP A 477 -2.91 30.79 -26.39
N THR A 478 -2.82 29.69 -25.64
CA THR A 478 -2.65 29.66 -24.17
C THR A 478 -1.45 28.87 -23.68
N VAL A 479 -0.94 27.98 -24.52
CA VAL A 479 0.12 27.04 -24.20
C VAL A 479 1.22 27.17 -25.22
N GLU A 480 2.46 27.37 -24.77
CA GLU A 480 3.63 27.52 -25.65
C GLU A 480 3.86 26.26 -26.50
N VAL A 481 3.76 25.08 -25.87
CA VAL A 481 3.92 23.78 -26.54
C VAL A 481 2.82 22.81 -26.13
N VAL A 482 2.07 22.31 -27.11
CA VAL A 482 1.14 21.19 -26.94
C VAL A 482 1.77 19.94 -27.53
N VAL A 483 1.93 18.89 -26.71
CA VAL A 483 2.43 17.58 -27.13
C VAL A 483 1.27 16.60 -27.08
N ASP A 484 0.93 16.01 -28.21
CA ASP A 484 -0.10 14.97 -28.32
C ASP A 484 0.59 13.60 -28.44
N GLU A 485 0.49 12.82 -27.37
CA GLU A 485 0.99 11.45 -27.21
C GLU A 485 -0.19 10.44 -27.18
N ARG A 486 -1.38 10.82 -27.67
CA ARG A 486 -2.53 9.91 -27.72
C ARG A 486 -2.34 8.83 -28.79
N ASN A 487 -2.70 7.59 -28.47
CA ASN A 487 -2.57 6.44 -29.36
C ASN A 487 -3.86 6.20 -30.16
N GLY A 488 -3.76 6.17 -31.50
CA GLY A 488 -4.86 5.77 -32.39
C GLY A 488 -5.24 4.28 -32.23
N LEU A 489 -6.34 3.87 -32.87
CA LEU A 489 -6.81 2.48 -32.89
C LEU A 489 -5.83 1.49 -33.57
N VAL A 490 -4.82 2.00 -34.29
CA VAL A 490 -3.84 1.19 -35.01
C VAL A 490 -2.60 1.07 -34.12
N GLU A 491 -2.15 -0.16 -33.83
CA GLU A 491 -1.05 -0.49 -32.91
C GLU A 491 0.35 0.01 -33.33
N HIS A 492 0.46 0.89 -34.33
CA HIS A 492 1.73 1.49 -34.71
C HIS A 492 2.09 2.62 -33.74
N VAL A 493 3.24 2.48 -33.07
CA VAL A 493 3.84 3.52 -32.24
C VAL A 493 4.13 4.73 -33.12
N GLN A 494 3.28 5.76 -33.02
CA GLN A 494 3.52 7.03 -33.71
C GLN A 494 4.40 7.93 -32.85
N PRO A 495 5.33 8.71 -33.46
CA PRO A 495 6.09 9.70 -32.73
C PRO A 495 5.16 10.76 -32.12
N PRO A 496 5.52 11.37 -30.97
CA PRO A 496 4.73 12.44 -30.35
C PRO A 496 4.56 13.62 -31.31
N ARG A 497 3.33 14.13 -31.42
CA ARG A 497 3.00 15.28 -32.26
C ARG A 497 3.19 16.56 -31.46
N ILE A 498 3.89 17.55 -32.01
CA ILE A 498 4.26 18.78 -31.30
C ILE A 498 3.65 19.97 -32.04
N PHE A 499 2.88 20.78 -31.32
CA PHE A 499 2.28 22.03 -31.81
C PHE A 499 2.84 23.19 -30.99
N LYS A 500 3.46 24.19 -31.62
CA LYS A 500 3.99 25.37 -30.93
C LYS A 500 3.06 26.58 -31.12
N ALA A 501 3.02 27.46 -30.12
CA ALA A 501 2.34 28.74 -30.24
C ALA A 501 2.93 29.55 -31.40
N GLY A 502 2.07 30.09 -32.27
CA GLY A 502 2.50 30.87 -33.44
C GLY A 502 2.80 30.06 -34.70
N ASP A 503 2.78 28.72 -34.64
CA ASP A 503 2.69 27.88 -35.84
C ASP A 503 1.29 28.09 -36.43
N GLY A 504 1.12 29.17 -37.19
CA GLY A 504 -0.07 29.39 -37.99
C GLY A 504 -0.28 28.14 -38.83
N VAL A 505 -1.53 27.66 -38.93
CA VAL A 505 -1.89 26.48 -39.71
C VAL A 505 -1.27 26.64 -41.09
N ALA A 506 -0.08 26.08 -41.30
CA ALA A 506 0.58 26.09 -42.58
C ALA A 506 -0.41 25.34 -43.46
N ARG A 507 -1.11 26.09 -44.33
CA ARG A 507 -2.33 25.67 -45.03
C ARG A 507 -2.21 24.18 -45.31
N LEU A 508 -2.88 23.37 -44.47
CA LEU A 508 -2.87 21.92 -44.61
C LEU A 508 -3.14 21.68 -46.08
N PRO A 509 -2.23 21.00 -46.82
CA PRO A 509 -2.32 20.93 -48.26
C PRO A 509 -3.74 20.52 -48.59
N GLU A 510 -4.51 21.46 -49.17
CA GLU A 510 -5.87 21.19 -49.60
C GLU A 510 -5.76 19.93 -50.44
N ARG A 511 -6.41 18.88 -49.96
CA ARG A 511 -6.42 17.59 -50.62
C ARG A 511 -6.97 17.87 -52.01
N ARG A 512 -6.09 18.02 -53.00
CA ARG A 512 -6.45 18.11 -54.41
C ARG A 512 -7.26 16.84 -54.65
N GLU A 513 -8.58 16.99 -54.73
CA GLU A 513 -9.45 15.97 -55.28
C GLU A 513 -8.92 15.74 -56.70
N SER A 514 -8.17 14.65 -56.86
CA SER A 514 -7.80 14.16 -58.16
C SER A 514 -9.08 13.69 -58.83
N THR A 515 -9.67 14.57 -59.63
CA THR A 515 -10.59 14.20 -60.70
C THR A 515 -9.84 13.27 -61.65
N VAL A 516 -10.07 11.96 -61.47
CA VAL A 516 -9.69 10.93 -62.42
C VAL A 516 -10.91 10.64 -63.26
N ASP A 517 -10.97 11.28 -64.43
CA ASP A 517 -11.74 10.79 -65.57
C ASP A 517 -10.93 9.69 -66.27
N GLY A 518 -11.60 8.61 -66.67
CA GLY A 518 -11.11 7.74 -67.74
C GLY A 518 -11.01 6.24 -67.45
N SER A 519 -12.16 5.57 -67.59
CA SER A 519 -12.35 4.30 -68.32
C SER A 519 -11.46 3.07 -68.07
N GLY A 520 -12.15 1.97 -67.72
CA GLY A 520 -12.01 0.70 -68.45
C GLY A 520 -11.17 -0.38 -67.79
N GLY A 521 -11.83 -1.41 -67.24
CA GLY A 521 -11.13 -2.62 -66.81
C GLY A 521 -11.96 -3.56 -65.94
N SER A 522 -12.79 -4.36 -66.59
CA SER A 522 -13.49 -5.52 -66.00
C SER A 522 -12.55 -6.42 -65.19
N SER A 523 -12.85 -6.65 -63.92
CA SER A 523 -12.54 -7.93 -63.27
C SER A 523 -13.53 -8.23 -62.15
N LYS A 524 -14.21 -9.37 -62.29
CA LYS A 524 -15.11 -9.96 -61.30
C LYS A 524 -14.28 -10.49 -60.13
N ALA A 525 -14.53 -9.98 -58.92
CA ALA A 525 -14.15 -10.66 -57.69
C ALA A 525 -15.36 -10.66 -56.74
N VAL A 526 -15.96 -11.84 -56.62
CA VAL A 526 -17.00 -12.18 -55.65
C VAL A 526 -16.41 -12.05 -54.26
N THR A 527 -16.92 -11.12 -53.45
CA THR A 527 -16.61 -11.05 -52.02
C THR A 527 -17.89 -11.26 -51.23
N ALA A 528 -17.94 -12.38 -50.53
CA ALA A 528 -19.04 -12.81 -49.69
C ALA A 528 -19.23 -11.83 -48.51
N ARG A 529 -20.47 -11.38 -48.31
CA ARG A 529 -20.92 -10.71 -47.09
C ARG A 529 -20.94 -11.74 -45.95
N ILE A 530 -19.97 -11.70 -45.05
CA ILE A 530 -20.09 -12.31 -43.73
C ILE A 530 -20.72 -11.25 -42.81
N ARG A 531 -22.03 -11.43 -42.54
CA ARG A 531 -22.72 -10.81 -41.41
C ARG A 531 -22.31 -11.60 -40.16
N THR A 532 -21.53 -11.01 -39.28
CA THR A 532 -21.39 -11.49 -37.90
C THR A 532 -22.44 -10.81 -37.03
N ASP A 533 -23.63 -11.39 -36.98
CA ASP A 533 -24.57 -11.17 -35.88
C ASP A 533 -24.09 -12.00 -34.69
N SER A 534 -23.49 -11.35 -33.69
CA SER A 534 -23.22 -11.99 -32.39
C SER A 534 -24.32 -11.59 -31.42
N ARG A 535 -25.45 -12.30 -31.47
CA ARG A 535 -26.42 -12.37 -30.37
C ARG A 535 -25.86 -13.32 -29.32
N VAL A 536 -25.38 -12.78 -28.21
CA VAL A 536 -25.07 -13.56 -27.01
C VAL A 536 -26.40 -13.94 -26.36
N HIS A 537 -26.74 -15.23 -26.41
CA HIS A 537 -27.79 -15.82 -25.57
C HIS A 537 -27.27 -15.89 -24.13
N LEU A 538 -27.85 -15.07 -23.25
CA LEU A 538 -27.84 -15.28 -21.81
C LEU A 538 -28.83 -16.41 -21.49
N THR A 539 -28.31 -17.61 -21.25
CA THR A 539 -29.05 -18.69 -20.59
C THR A 539 -29.29 -18.30 -19.13
N GLN A 540 -30.49 -17.80 -18.83
CA GLN A 540 -31.04 -17.76 -17.49
C GLN A 540 -31.32 -19.20 -17.04
N THR A 541 -30.53 -19.72 -16.11
CA THR A 541 -30.93 -20.87 -15.30
C THR A 541 -31.90 -20.40 -14.23
N ALA A 542 -33.18 -20.65 -14.48
CA ALA A 542 -34.23 -20.59 -13.47
C ALA A 542 -34.00 -21.71 -12.44
N ASN A 543 -33.76 -21.34 -11.18
CA ASN A 543 -33.91 -22.24 -10.05
C ASN A 543 -35.13 -21.77 -9.24
N ALA A 544 -36.25 -22.44 -9.48
CA ALA A 544 -37.43 -22.36 -8.64
C ALA A 544 -37.78 -23.78 -8.18
N GLY A 545 -37.89 -23.98 -6.87
CA GLY A 545 -38.80 -24.97 -6.32
C GLY A 545 -38.33 -25.76 -5.10
N ARG A 546 -39.12 -25.59 -4.03
CA ARG A 546 -39.30 -26.41 -2.81
C ARG A 546 -38.31 -26.12 -1.68
N GLY A 547 -38.72 -25.63 -0.50
CA GLY A 547 -40.01 -25.77 0.19
C GLY A 547 -39.98 -27.02 1.05
N GLY A 548 -39.82 -26.85 2.37
CA GLY A 548 -39.81 -27.97 3.31
C GLY A 548 -39.36 -27.60 4.72
N THR A 549 -40.30 -27.09 5.53
CA THR A 549 -40.62 -27.46 6.92
C THR A 549 -39.52 -27.56 7.99
N GLY A 550 -39.81 -26.90 9.11
CA GLY A 550 -38.94 -26.78 10.27
C GLY A 550 -38.71 -28.05 11.09
N ALA A 551 -37.72 -27.94 11.98
CA ALA A 551 -37.55 -28.80 13.14
C ALA A 551 -36.81 -28.01 14.23
N THR A 552 -37.58 -27.69 15.26
CA THR A 552 -37.30 -27.71 16.69
C THR A 552 -35.85 -27.93 17.17
N THR A 553 -35.47 -27.02 18.05
CA THR A 553 -34.41 -27.15 19.07
C THR A 553 -34.49 -28.48 19.83
N GLY A 554 -33.42 -29.26 19.76
CA GLY A 554 -33.19 -30.44 20.57
C GLY A 554 -31.82 -30.40 21.23
N ARG A 555 -31.81 -30.07 22.54
CA ARG A 555 -30.72 -30.37 23.47
C ARG A 555 -30.38 -31.86 23.39
N THR A 556 -29.11 -32.22 23.29
CA THR A 556 -28.57 -33.41 23.97
C THR A 556 -27.10 -33.17 24.33
N ALA A 557 -26.85 -33.27 25.63
CA ALA A 557 -25.54 -33.44 26.21
C ALA A 557 -25.11 -34.89 26.04
N TRP A 558 -23.86 -35.17 25.67
CA TRP A 558 -23.19 -36.43 25.98
C TRP A 558 -21.69 -36.18 26.18
N HIS A 559 -21.27 -36.50 27.41
CA HIS A 559 -19.99 -37.01 27.94
C HIS A 559 -18.65 -36.49 27.43
#